data_AF-A0A380DLH6-F1
#
_entry.id   AF-A0A380DLH6-F1
#
_cell.length_a   1.000
_cell.length_b   1.000
_cell.length_c   1.000
_cell.angle_alpha   90.00
_cell.angle_beta   90.00
_cell.angle_gamma   90.00
#
_symmetry.space_group_name_H-M   'P 1'
#
loop_
_entity.id
_entity.type
_entity.pdbx_description
1 polymer ?
#
loop_
_entity_poly.entity_id
_entity_poly.type
_entity_poly.pdbx_seq_one_letter_code
_entity_poly.pdbx_strand_id
1 'polypeptide(L)' 'MIDKKLTSPKMTVPLFLIALIVFIGMFYSVVTNQEWLKKYRYGIINMVYRLFR' A
#
# COMPACT_ATOMS: atom_id res chain seq x y z
N MET A 1 30.42 8.25 12.07
CA MET A 1 30.95 7.64 10.84
C MET A 1 30.05 6.45 10.51
N ILE A 2 29.27 6.52 9.43
CA ILE A 2 28.32 5.44 9.07
C ILE A 2 29.12 4.22 8.64
N ASP A 3 28.80 3.07 9.21
CA ASP A 3 29.49 1.82 8.91
C ASP A 3 29.33 1.48 7.43
N LYS A 4 30.44 1.37 6.68
CA LYS A 4 30.40 1.14 5.21
C LYS A 4 29.65 -0.14 4.84
N LYS A 5 29.51 -1.07 5.79
CA LYS A 5 28.74 -2.31 5.67
C LYS A 5 27.23 -2.07 5.61
N LEU A 6 26.73 -1.04 6.29
CA LEU A 6 25.31 -0.65 6.34
C LEU A 6 24.88 0.15 5.09
N THR A 7 25.79 0.92 4.50
CA THR A 7 25.60 1.62 3.20
C THR A 7 25.93 0.74 1.99
N SER A 8 26.26 -0.53 2.20
CA SER A 8 26.47 -1.46 1.09
C SER A 8 25.15 -1.69 0.36
N PRO A 9 25.10 -1.59 -0.99
CA PRO A 9 23.90 -1.82 -1.77
C PRO A 9 23.22 -3.16 -1.46
N LYS A 10 24.01 -4.18 -1.08
CA LYS A 10 23.54 -5.51 -0.69
C LYS A 10 22.67 -5.52 0.58
N MET A 11 22.81 -4.52 1.45
CA MET A 11 22.04 -4.37 2.69
C MET A 11 20.99 -3.27 2.57
N THR A 12 21.32 -2.14 1.92
CA THR A 12 20.42 -0.99 1.77
C THR A 12 19.21 -1.29 0.87
N VAL A 13 19.39 -2.02 -0.23
CA VAL A 13 18.30 -2.33 -1.17
C VAL A 13 17.21 -3.22 -0.53
N PRO A 14 17.54 -4.34 0.14
CA PRO A 14 16.55 -5.13 0.86
C PRO A 14 15.83 -4.34 1.95
N LEU A 15 16.55 -3.53 2.74
CA LEU A 15 15.94 -2.70 3.78
C LEU A 15 14.98 -1.67 3.19
N PHE A 16 15.34 -1.05 2.07
CA PHE A 16 14.49 -0.09 1.38
C PHE A 16 13.21 -0.76 0.86
N LEU A 17 13.31 -1.95 0.28
CA LEU A 17 12.14 -2.71 -0.19
C LEU A 17 11.19 -3.08 0.96
N ILE A 18 11.73 -3.52 2.10
CA ILE A 18 10.92 -3.82 3.29
C ILE A 18 10.20 -2.56 3.77
N ALA A 19 10.93 -1.43 3.88
CA ALA A 19 10.35 -0.16 4.29
C ALA A 19 9.26 0.32 3.31
N LEU A 20 9.47 0.12 2.00
CA LEU A 20 8.49 0.48 0.97
C LEU A 20 7.21 -0.34 1.09
N ILE A 21 7.30 -1.66 1.30
CA ILE A 21 6.13 -2.52 1.47
C ILE A 21 5.33 -2.10 2.72
N VAL A 22 6.01 -1.86 3.84
CA VAL A 22 5.38 -1.39 5.08
C VAL A 22 4.69 -0.05 4.86
N PHE A 23 5.36 0.89 4.17
CA PHE A 23 4.80 2.19 3.84
C PHE A 23 3.53 2.09 2.99
N ILE A 24 3.56 1.27 1.94
CA ILE A 24 2.39 1.03 1.08
C ILE A 24 1.23 0.41 1.89
N GLY A 25 1.52 -0.55 2.77
CA GLY A 25 0.50 -1.16 3.63
C GLY A 25 -0.17 -0.17 4.58
N MET A 26 0.62 0.68 5.24
CA MET A 26 0.10 1.76 6.10
C MET A 26 -0.71 2.77 5.27
N PHE A 27 -0.20 3.17 4.11
CA PHE A 27 -0.89 4.09 3.22
C PHE A 27 -2.23 3.52 2.76
N TYR A 28 -2.29 2.24 2.36
CA TYR A 28 -3.52 1.56 1.97
C TYR A 28 -4.53 1.50 3.12
N SER A 29 -4.09 1.25 4.37
CA SER A 29 -4.98 1.26 5.55
C SER A 29 -5.60 2.64 5.80
N VAL A 30 -4.82 3.71 5.67
CA VAL A 30 -5.32 5.08 5.82
C VAL A 30 -6.30 5.43 4.71
N VAL A 31 -5.96 5.09 3.46
CA VAL A 31 -6.77 5.35 2.26
C VAL A 31 -8.08 4.57 2.31
N THR A 32 -8.06 3.29 2.67
CA THR A 32 -9.28 2.45 2.75
C THR A 32 -10.21 2.83 3.89
N ASN A 33 -9.71 3.47 4.96
CA ASN A 33 -10.55 3.96 6.04
C ASN A 33 -11.32 5.24 5.69
N GLN A 34 -10.96 5.92 4.60
CA GLN A 34 -11.68 7.08 4.14
C GLN A 34 -13.09 6.71 3.62
N GLU A 35 -14.11 7.38 4.13
CA GLU A 35 -15.51 7.10 3.79
C GLU A 35 -15.82 7.31 2.29
N TRP A 36 -15.17 8.29 1.65
CA TRP A 36 -15.37 8.55 0.22
C TRP A 36 -14.95 7.34 -0.64
N LEU A 37 -13.86 6.67 -0.30
CA LEU A 37 -13.39 5.47 -1.01
C LEU A 37 -14.25 4.24 -0.73
N LYS A 38 -14.76 4.10 0.50
CA LYS A 38 -15.76 3.08 0.82
C LYS A 38 -16.98 3.24 -0.08
N LYS A 39 -17.49 4.46 -0.24
CA LYS A 39 -18.63 4.77 -1.12
C LYS A 39 -18.35 4.41 -2.59
N TYR A 40 -17.16 4.72 -3.11
CA TYR A 40 -16.77 4.28 -4.47
C TYR A 40 -16.73 2.76 -4.61
N ARG A 41 -16.13 2.05 -3.65
CA ARG A 41 -16.02 0.59 -3.67
C ARG A 41 -17.39 -0.09 -3.63
N TYR A 42 -18.29 0.35 -2.75
CA TYR A 42 -19.67 -0.16 -2.71
C TYR A 42 -20.46 0.20 -3.99
N GLY A 43 -20.24 1.39 -4.54
CA GLY A 43 -20.87 1.82 -5.80
C GLY A 43 -20.48 0.93 -6.98
N ILE A 44 -19.19 0.61 -7.12
CA ILE A 44 -18.69 -0.31 -8.15
C ILE A 44 -19.26 -1.71 -7.95
N ILE A 45 -19.22 -2.24 -6.72
CA ILE A 45 -19.77 -3.57 -6.42
C ILE A 45 -21.25 -3.64 -6.76
N ASN A 46 -22.04 -2.64 -6.36
CA ASN A 46 -23.47 -2.57 -6.66
C ASN A 46 -23.75 -2.45 -8.17
N MET A 47 -22.94 -1.67 -8.90
CA MET A 47 -23.06 -1.56 -10.36
C MET A 47 -22.78 -2.90 -11.05
N VAL A 48 -21.76 -3.63 -10.61
CA VAL A 48 -21.43 -4.98 -11.10
C VAL A 48 -22.57 -5.95 -10.80
N TYR A 49 -23.09 -5.98 -9.57
CA TYR A 49 -24.24 -6.84 -9.24
C TYR A 49 -25.48 -6.57 -10.08
N ARG A 50 -25.72 -5.31 -10.48
CA ARG A 50 -26.84 -4.96 -11.37
C ARG A 50 -26.62 -5.37 -12.83
N LEU A 51 -25.37 -5.59 -13.26
CA LEU A 51 -25.03 -6.01 -14.61
C LEU A 51 -25.19 -7.52 -14.82
N PHE A 52 -25.10 -8.30 -13.74
CA PHE A 52 -25.20 -9.77 -13.75
C PHE A 52 -26.58 -10.30 -13.33
N ARG A 53 -27.59 -9.44 -13.24
CA ARG A 53 -28.99 -9.78 -12.90
C ARG A 53 -29.90 -9.37 -14.05
#